data_AF-A0A847LNX1-F1
#
_entry.id   AF-A0A847LNX1-F1
#
_cell.length_a   1.000
_cell.length_b   1.000
_cell.length_c   1.000
_cell.angle_alpha   90.00
_cell.angle_beta   90.00
_cell.angle_gamma   90.00
#
_symmetry.space_group_name_H-M   'P 1'
#
loop_
_entity.id
_entity.type
_entity.pdbx_description
1 polymer ?
#
loop_
_entity_poly.entity_id
_entity_poly.type
_entity_poly.pdbx_seq_one_letter_code
_entity_poly.pdbx_strand_id
1 'polypeptide(L)'
;MAEIWLNAQIQGMTPDGARATGSYDPIDLGTLSVDQVAGLLAAMTRMPLPPDSGEDLCPPHLLLQGPHGRHSFEVVDGSGMLYSAEADGNITFDQAMIMVTGKPYRGAGVAAPPPPPPFPSARPVPPPPPGWGAAPPPPLPGRGPTMPPPPPPLPGHGPTMSPPPPPLPGRGPAMPPPPSAAPASWPAPTAGQGGPSPAFCPGCGGALQPGQRFCATCGNPVGGPVAPPPPPAGAPSVYDQRPGVAGSPAPVGGDPQVREALETLRQVEANPLPLGEFRARMPWMAQGETGPFWNQIRETIKAGKDADLLNLLPRPPRDVGIQKPGLFRRLLTLVIDLPACVVLMLIGSVGLLPLVEASKDPLAGAVFIVWFVLVYGLYFAGSEWLLGATPGGMLLGVRVVDGFGNPASLGLCLVRLFTRFLPILAVVLGVVTAKAVMGRPGMRHQGVNVGARMGRGLRGFDISDEVVMA
;
A
#
# COMPACT_ATOMS: atom_id res chain seq x y z
N MET A 1 -5.95 -11.49 29.09
CA MET A 1 -6.91 -11.10 28.03
C MET A 1 -6.18 -11.21 26.71
N ALA A 2 -6.79 -11.78 25.67
CA ALA A 2 -6.17 -11.78 24.35
C ALA A 2 -6.02 -10.33 23.87
N GLU A 3 -4.84 -10.00 23.36
CA GLU A 3 -4.54 -8.68 22.81
C GLU A 3 -5.32 -8.52 21.50
N ILE A 4 -6.11 -7.45 21.39
CA ILE A 4 -6.88 -7.15 20.18
C ILE A 4 -6.00 -6.28 19.28
N TRP A 5 -5.81 -6.74 18.04
CA TRP A 5 -5.08 -6.03 16.99
C TRP A 5 -6.06 -5.60 15.91
N LEU A 6 -5.90 -4.37 15.44
CA LEU A 6 -6.83 -3.70 14.52
C LEU A 6 -6.04 -3.22 13.31
N ASN A 7 -6.48 -3.57 12.10
CA ASN A 7 -5.90 -2.96 10.90
C ASN A 7 -6.45 -1.55 10.76
N ALA A 8 -5.58 -0.57 10.53
CA ALA A 8 -5.95 0.83 10.46
C ALA A 8 -5.50 1.47 9.13
N GLN A 9 -6.37 2.26 8.52
CA GLN A 9 -6.04 3.12 7.39
C GLN A 9 -6.54 4.53 7.67
N ILE A 10 -5.78 5.54 7.28
CA ILE A 10 -6.18 6.95 7.41
C ILE A 10 -6.25 7.64 6.05
N GLN A 11 -7.12 8.63 5.93
CA GLN A 11 -7.23 9.54 4.79
C GLN A 11 -7.35 10.97 5.31
N GLY A 12 -7.00 11.95 4.47
CA GLY A 12 -7.07 13.36 4.83
C GLY A 12 -6.09 13.79 5.93
N MET A 13 -5.13 12.94 6.31
CA MET A 13 -4.23 13.14 7.46
C MET A 13 -2.77 12.79 7.13
N THR A 14 -1.83 13.32 7.91
CA THR A 14 -0.43 12.88 7.90
C THR A 14 -0.27 11.49 8.54
N PRO A 15 0.79 10.71 8.22
CA PRO A 15 1.00 9.36 8.78
C PRO A 15 1.06 9.30 10.32
N ASP A 16 1.51 10.38 10.96
CA ASP A 16 1.55 10.52 12.43
C ASP A 16 0.18 10.91 13.04
N GLY A 17 -0.84 11.12 12.19
CA GLY A 17 -2.18 11.56 12.58
C GLY A 17 -2.24 12.93 13.22
N ALA A 18 -1.18 13.76 13.08
CA ALA A 18 -1.08 15.03 13.79
C ALA A 18 -1.66 16.22 13.00
N ARG A 19 -1.77 16.12 11.67
CA ARG A 19 -2.21 17.23 10.81
C ARG A 19 -3.16 16.76 9.71
N ALA A 20 -4.14 17.60 9.38
CA ALA A 20 -5.01 17.40 8.23
C ALA A 20 -4.24 17.76 6.95
N THR A 21 -4.31 16.90 5.94
CA THR A 21 -3.68 17.09 4.63
C THR A 21 -4.68 17.35 3.52
N GLY A 22 -5.95 16.95 3.70
CA GLY A 22 -6.97 17.00 2.65
C GLY A 22 -6.78 15.97 1.53
N SER A 23 -5.80 15.07 1.64
CA SER A 23 -5.50 14.04 0.64
C SER A 23 -6.53 12.91 0.63
N TYR A 24 -6.97 12.49 -0.55
CA TYR A 24 -7.85 11.32 -0.73
C TYR A 24 -7.09 9.99 -0.77
N ASP A 25 -5.75 10.03 -0.88
CA ASP A 25 -4.96 8.80 -0.95
C ASP A 25 -4.93 8.12 0.43
N PRO A 26 -5.45 6.88 0.55
CA PRO A 26 -5.38 6.14 1.81
C PRO A 26 -3.94 5.81 2.18
N ILE A 27 -3.63 5.98 3.46
CA ILE A 27 -2.37 5.58 4.08
C ILE A 27 -2.66 4.41 4.99
N ASP A 28 -2.07 3.25 4.67
CA ASP A 28 -2.17 2.05 5.50
C ASP A 28 -1.19 2.14 6.69
N LEU A 29 -1.73 2.10 7.90
CA LEU A 29 -0.96 2.12 9.15
C LEU A 29 -0.66 0.70 9.68
N GLY A 30 -1.17 -0.34 9.01
CA GLY A 30 -1.02 -1.74 9.41
C GLY A 30 -1.82 -2.08 10.67
N THR A 31 -1.34 -3.08 11.42
CA THR A 31 -1.97 -3.53 12.66
C THR A 31 -1.56 -2.65 13.84
N LEU A 32 -2.54 -1.98 14.45
CA LEU A 32 -2.39 -1.18 15.65
C LEU A 32 -2.99 -1.89 16.87
N SER A 33 -2.40 -1.65 18.04
CA SER A 33 -2.98 -2.03 19.32
C SER A 33 -4.16 -1.12 19.68
N VAL A 34 -5.00 -1.57 20.62
CA VAL A 34 -6.15 -0.77 21.11
C VAL A 34 -5.71 0.59 21.65
N ASP A 35 -4.56 0.67 22.34
CA ASP A 35 -4.03 1.93 22.88
C ASP A 35 -3.52 2.86 21.78
N GLN A 36 -2.93 2.32 20.72
CA GLN A 36 -2.51 3.11 19.56
C GLN A 36 -3.73 3.67 18.81
N VAL A 37 -4.77 2.87 18.62
CA VAL A 37 -6.04 3.31 18.02
C VAL A 37 -6.71 4.39 18.87
N ALA A 38 -6.75 4.21 20.20
CA ALA A 38 -7.25 5.22 21.11
C ALA A 38 -6.46 6.53 21.01
N GLY A 39 -5.12 6.46 20.93
CA GLY A 39 -4.26 7.62 20.72
C GLY A 39 -4.55 8.34 19.39
N LEU A 40 -4.78 7.58 18.31
CA LEU A 40 -5.08 8.13 17.00
C LEU A 40 -6.46 8.81 16.95
N LEU A 41 -7.50 8.16 17.47
CA LEU A 41 -8.85 8.75 17.59
C LEU A 41 -8.83 10.01 18.47
N ALA A 42 -8.08 10.00 19.56
CA ALA A 42 -7.90 11.17 20.42
C ALA A 42 -7.14 12.32 19.72
N ALA A 43 -6.19 12.00 18.84
CA ALA A 43 -5.51 13.00 18.03
C ALA A 43 -6.45 13.60 16.96
N MET A 44 -7.22 12.76 16.27
CA MET A 44 -8.21 13.19 15.27
C MET A 44 -9.24 14.16 15.84
N THR A 45 -9.83 13.86 17.00
CA THR A 45 -10.83 14.72 17.65
C THR A 45 -10.31 16.10 18.06
N ARG A 46 -8.99 16.30 18.07
CA ARG A 46 -8.33 17.59 18.37
C ARG A 46 -7.80 18.29 17.13
N MET A 47 -7.92 17.65 15.97
CA MET A 47 -7.36 18.17 14.74
C MET A 47 -8.16 19.38 14.27
N PRO A 48 -7.52 20.54 14.02
CA PRO A 48 -8.21 21.65 13.41
C PRO A 48 -8.62 21.24 12.00
N LEU A 49 -9.90 21.36 11.69
CA LEU A 49 -10.37 21.18 10.32
C LEU A 49 -9.73 22.25 9.43
N PRO A 50 -9.32 21.89 8.19
CA PRO A 50 -8.90 22.89 7.23
C PRO A 50 -10.02 23.93 7.06
N PRO A 51 -9.68 25.22 6.95
CA PRO A 51 -10.69 26.24 6.70
C PRO A 51 -11.45 25.88 5.42
N ASP A 52 -12.77 26.10 5.43
CA ASP A 52 -13.63 25.90 4.26
C ASP A 52 -13.16 26.84 3.13
N SER A 53 -12.27 26.31 2.28
CA SER A 53 -11.68 27.00 1.16
C SER A 53 -12.55 26.90 -0.09
N GLY A 54 -13.68 26.18 -0.01
CA GLY A 54 -14.46 25.75 -1.18
C GLY A 54 -13.77 24.70 -2.05
N GLU A 55 -12.56 24.27 -1.68
CA GLU A 55 -11.91 23.11 -2.29
C GLU A 55 -12.45 21.83 -1.64
N ASP A 56 -12.71 20.82 -2.47
CA ASP A 56 -13.22 19.51 -2.04
C ASP A 56 -12.12 18.72 -1.32
N LEU A 57 -11.78 19.11 -0.08
CA LEU A 57 -10.73 18.47 0.72
C LEU A 57 -11.29 17.25 1.45
N CYS A 58 -10.56 16.13 1.39
CA CYS A 58 -10.92 14.93 2.15
C CYS A 58 -10.82 15.22 3.66
N PRO A 59 -11.91 15.06 4.44
CA PRO A 59 -11.86 15.28 5.89
C PRO A 59 -10.96 14.23 6.56
N PRO A 60 -10.40 14.51 7.75
CA PRO A 60 -9.68 13.53 8.54
C PRO A 60 -10.54 12.29 8.78
N HIS A 61 -10.13 11.16 8.21
CA HIS A 61 -10.87 9.91 8.17
C HIS A 61 -9.99 8.77 8.67
N LEU A 62 -10.57 7.90 9.51
CA LEU A 62 -9.94 6.70 10.03
C LEU A 62 -10.85 5.50 9.81
N LEU A 63 -10.29 4.53 9.11
CA LEU A 63 -10.90 3.24 8.87
C LEU A 63 -10.22 2.18 9.73
N LEU A 64 -11.01 1.46 10.51
CA LEU A 64 -10.55 0.38 11.37
C LEU A 64 -11.20 -0.94 10.97
N GLN A 65 -10.42 -2.01 10.89
CA GLN A 65 -10.93 -3.36 10.68
C GLN A 65 -10.48 -4.27 11.83
N GLY A 66 -11.46 -4.79 12.56
CA GLY A 66 -11.25 -5.56 13.79
C GLY A 66 -12.23 -6.73 13.97
N PRO A 67 -12.25 -7.35 15.17
CA PRO A 67 -13.13 -8.48 15.49
C PRO A 67 -14.63 -8.16 15.39
N HIS A 68 -14.99 -6.87 15.53
CA HIS A 68 -16.37 -6.38 15.50
C HIS A 68 -16.77 -5.82 14.12
N GLY A 69 -15.93 -5.99 13.11
CA GLY A 69 -16.19 -5.56 11.75
C GLY A 69 -15.29 -4.40 11.31
N ARG A 70 -15.72 -3.75 10.24
CA ARG A 70 -15.09 -2.54 9.68
C ARG A 70 -15.87 -1.34 10.19
N HIS A 71 -15.15 -0.34 10.67
CA HIS A 71 -15.71 0.90 11.21
C HIS A 71 -15.00 2.10 10.61
N SER A 72 -15.78 3.13 10.27
CA SER A 72 -15.32 4.34 9.62
C SER A 72 -15.61 5.53 10.53
N PHE A 73 -14.60 6.35 10.81
CA PHE A 73 -14.72 7.52 11.67
C PHE A 73 -14.21 8.77 10.96
N GLU A 74 -15.04 9.81 10.93
CA GLU A 74 -14.73 11.11 10.34
C GLU A 74 -14.82 12.21 11.39
N VAL A 75 -13.94 13.22 11.33
CA VAL A 75 -14.05 14.40 12.19
C VAL A 75 -15.08 15.36 11.61
N VAL A 76 -16.17 15.59 12.33
CA VAL A 76 -17.29 16.43 11.87
C VAL A 76 -16.99 17.91 12.04
N ASP A 77 -16.45 18.25 13.21
CA ASP A 77 -16.19 19.61 13.63
C ASP A 77 -15.16 19.63 14.77
N GLY A 78 -14.80 20.84 15.21
CA GLY A 78 -13.94 21.04 16.38
C GLY A 78 -14.59 20.72 17.74
N SER A 79 -15.78 20.08 17.77
CA SER A 79 -16.43 19.70 19.04
C SER A 79 -15.82 18.46 19.69
N GLY A 80 -14.96 17.73 18.96
CA GLY A 80 -14.41 16.45 19.38
C GLY A 80 -15.36 15.27 19.20
N MET A 81 -16.48 15.46 18.50
CA MET A 81 -17.36 14.38 18.05
C MET A 81 -16.84 13.76 16.76
N LEU A 82 -17.08 12.46 16.61
CA LEU A 82 -16.76 11.71 15.40
C LEU A 82 -18.06 11.33 14.70
N TYR A 83 -18.12 11.39 13.38
CA TYR A 83 -19.19 10.78 12.61
C TYR A 83 -18.82 9.34 12.32
N SER A 84 -19.75 8.41 12.53
CA SER A 84 -19.60 7.04 12.08
C SER A 84 -20.65 6.72 11.03
N ALA A 85 -20.18 6.23 9.88
CA ALA A 85 -21.03 5.80 8.79
C ALA A 85 -21.91 4.59 9.20
N GLU A 86 -21.41 3.73 10.09
CA GLU A 86 -22.13 2.56 10.58
C GLU A 86 -23.23 2.92 11.59
N ALA A 87 -23.02 3.96 12.38
CA ALA A 87 -24.03 4.48 13.32
C ALA A 87 -25.00 5.49 12.67
N ASP A 88 -24.68 5.96 11.46
CA ASP A 88 -25.38 7.04 10.75
C ASP A 88 -25.56 8.29 11.63
N GLY A 89 -24.48 8.70 12.32
CA GLY A 89 -24.54 9.82 13.24
C GLY A 89 -23.27 10.13 14.00
N ASN A 90 -23.35 11.21 14.78
CA ASN A 90 -22.25 11.68 15.63
C ASN A 90 -22.17 10.84 16.90
N ILE A 91 -20.98 10.33 17.16
CA ILE A 91 -20.64 9.49 18.30
C ILE A 91 -19.47 10.10 19.08
N THR A 92 -19.42 9.78 20.36
CA THR A 92 -18.30 10.18 21.23
C THR A 92 -17.09 9.26 21.03
N PHE A 93 -15.93 9.70 21.48
CA PHE A 93 -14.72 8.87 21.56
C PHE A 93 -14.99 7.52 22.24
N ASP A 94 -15.69 7.51 23.38
CA ASP A 94 -15.98 6.27 24.11
C ASP A 94 -16.90 5.33 23.32
N GLN A 95 -17.88 5.88 22.59
CA GLN A 95 -18.75 5.09 21.72
C GLN A 95 -17.97 4.49 20.55
N ALA A 96 -17.06 5.25 19.92
CA ALA A 96 -16.18 4.74 18.87
C ALA A 96 -15.32 3.58 19.39
N MET A 97 -14.74 3.72 20.58
CA MET A 97 -13.95 2.65 21.19
C MET A 97 -14.79 1.41 21.53
N ILE A 98 -16.04 1.58 21.98
CA ILE A 98 -16.96 0.47 22.22
C ILE A 98 -17.31 -0.25 20.92
N MET A 99 -17.52 0.49 19.82
CA MET A 99 -17.81 -0.12 18.51
C MET A 99 -16.64 -0.99 18.03
N VAL A 100 -15.42 -0.46 18.12
CA VAL A 100 -14.22 -1.15 17.62
C VAL A 100 -13.82 -2.34 18.49
N THR A 101 -13.93 -2.21 19.82
CA THR A 101 -13.40 -3.20 20.78
C THR A 101 -14.46 -4.06 21.45
N GLY A 102 -15.73 -3.72 21.28
CA GLY A 102 -16.87 -4.32 21.99
C GLY A 102 -16.94 -3.99 23.49
N LYS A 103 -16.04 -3.12 24.00
CA LYS A 103 -15.92 -2.81 25.44
C LYS A 103 -15.60 -1.33 25.69
N PRO A 104 -15.97 -0.78 26.85
CA PRO A 104 -15.53 0.56 27.24
C PRO A 104 -14.00 0.60 27.34
N TYR A 105 -13.37 1.60 26.74
CA TYR A 105 -11.93 1.79 26.85
C TYR A 105 -11.57 2.26 28.27
N ARG A 106 -10.69 1.52 28.95
CA ARG A 106 -10.19 1.83 30.30
C ARG A 106 -8.71 2.19 30.28
N GLY A 107 -8.29 2.95 29.28
CA GLY A 107 -6.90 3.38 29.15
C GLY A 107 -6.40 4.14 30.39
N ALA A 108 -5.12 3.96 30.71
CA ALA A 108 -4.48 4.65 31.81
C ALA A 108 -4.28 6.14 31.45
N GLY A 109 -5.23 6.99 31.83
CA GLY A 109 -4.98 8.43 32.00
C GLY A 109 -5.06 9.31 30.76
N VAL A 110 -5.79 8.93 29.71
CA VAL A 110 -6.27 9.94 28.74
C VAL A 110 -7.35 10.74 29.46
N ALA A 111 -6.96 11.80 30.16
CA ALA A 111 -7.88 12.67 30.87
C ALA A 111 -9.00 13.11 29.90
N ALA A 112 -10.25 12.86 30.30
CA ALA A 112 -11.41 13.32 29.55
C ALA A 112 -11.25 14.81 29.26
N PRO A 113 -11.51 15.28 28.03
CA PRO A 113 -11.48 16.70 27.74
C PRO A 113 -12.46 17.41 28.69
N PRO A 114 -12.08 18.54 29.30
CA PRO A 114 -13.03 19.32 30.09
C PRO A 114 -14.23 19.67 29.20
N PRO A 115 -15.45 19.71 29.75
CA PRO A 115 -16.63 20.11 28.98
C PRO A 115 -16.36 21.47 28.32
N PRO A 116 -16.79 21.67 27.06
CA PRO A 116 -16.55 22.93 26.36
C PRO A 116 -17.13 24.08 27.20
N PRO A 117 -16.40 25.20 27.37
CA PRO A 117 -16.93 26.35 28.07
C PRO A 117 -18.21 26.83 27.36
N PRO A 118 -19.24 27.28 28.08
CA PRO A 118 -20.43 27.85 27.46
C PRO A 118 -20.00 28.99 26.53
N PHE A 119 -20.51 28.97 25.29
CA PHE A 119 -20.21 29.99 24.28
C PHE A 119 -20.36 31.39 24.88
N PRO A 120 -19.31 32.24 24.89
CA PRO A 120 -19.46 33.62 25.28
C PRO A 120 -20.37 34.30 24.25
N SER A 121 -21.52 34.78 24.71
CA SER A 121 -22.45 35.63 23.96
C SER A 121 -21.65 36.64 23.13
N ALA A 122 -21.88 36.63 21.81
CA ALA A 122 -21.18 37.47 20.84
C ALA A 122 -20.99 38.90 21.36
N ARG A 123 -19.73 39.33 21.50
CA ARG A 123 -19.43 40.75 21.74
C ARG A 123 -19.85 41.54 20.50
N PRO A 124 -20.50 42.71 20.66
CA PRO A 124 -20.81 43.60 19.55
C PRO A 124 -19.52 43.97 18.81
N VAL A 125 -19.51 43.78 17.49
CA VAL A 125 -18.42 44.25 16.62
C VAL A 125 -18.40 45.79 16.68
N PRO A 126 -17.27 46.43 17.06
CA PRO A 126 -17.19 47.87 17.02
C PRO A 126 -17.29 48.37 15.56
N PRO A 127 -17.94 49.51 15.31
CA PRO A 127 -18.04 50.05 13.96
C PRO A 127 -16.65 50.39 13.41
N PRO A 128 -16.43 50.23 12.09
CA PRO A 128 -15.16 50.57 11.47
C PRO A 128 -14.87 52.08 11.64
N PRO A 129 -13.59 52.46 11.79
CA PRO A 129 -13.21 53.86 11.95
C PRO A 129 -13.54 54.67 10.68
N PRO A 130 -14.02 55.92 10.83
CA PRO A 130 -14.34 56.78 9.70
C PRO A 130 -13.04 57.19 8.97
N GLY A 131 -12.93 56.84 7.68
CA GLY A 131 -11.80 57.28 6.83
C GLY A 131 -11.26 56.26 5.83
N TRP A 132 -11.73 55.00 5.86
CA TRP A 132 -11.31 53.99 4.88
C TRP A 132 -12.16 54.10 3.60
N GLY A 133 -11.89 55.15 2.83
CA GLY A 133 -12.29 55.22 1.43
C GLY A 133 -11.46 54.23 0.61
N ALA A 134 -12.12 53.38 -0.16
CA ALA A 134 -11.49 52.39 -1.02
C ALA A 134 -10.59 53.06 -2.07
N ALA A 135 -9.27 52.93 -1.91
CA ALA A 135 -8.32 53.18 -2.98
C ALA A 135 -8.25 51.93 -3.88
N PRO A 136 -8.33 52.07 -5.22
CA PRO A 136 -8.15 50.94 -6.12
C PRO A 136 -6.68 50.44 -6.05
N PRO A 137 -6.46 49.12 -6.19
CA PRO A 137 -5.11 48.55 -6.10
C PRO A 137 -4.23 49.04 -7.25
N PRO A 138 -2.92 49.23 -7.02
CA PRO A 138 -1.98 49.61 -8.06
C PRO A 138 -1.79 48.46 -9.08
N PRO A 139 -1.50 48.79 -10.36
CA PRO A 139 -1.28 47.79 -11.40
C PRO A 139 0.01 46.99 -11.16
N LEU A 140 -0.08 45.68 -11.29
CA LEU A 140 1.04 44.75 -11.17
C LEU A 140 2.06 44.97 -12.31
N PRO A 141 3.37 45.04 -12.02
CA PRO A 141 4.39 45.14 -13.06
C PRO A 141 4.52 43.81 -13.81
N GLY A 142 4.43 43.88 -15.14
CA GLY A 142 4.53 42.74 -16.04
C GLY A 142 5.86 42.01 -15.93
N ARG A 143 5.79 40.73 -15.53
CA ARG A 143 6.87 39.75 -15.68
C ARG A 143 6.54 38.84 -16.86
N GLY A 144 7.18 39.11 -18.01
CA GLY A 144 7.31 38.10 -19.06
C GLY A 144 8.37 37.07 -18.66
N PRO A 145 8.20 35.78 -19.00
CA PRO A 145 9.20 34.76 -18.71
C PRO A 145 10.30 34.79 -19.77
N THR A 146 11.48 35.30 -19.41
CA THR A 146 12.72 35.02 -20.15
C THR A 146 13.21 33.64 -19.74
N MET A 147 13.09 32.65 -20.63
CA MET A 147 13.74 31.36 -20.46
C MET A 147 15.26 31.51 -20.57
N PRO A 148 16.06 30.84 -19.71
CA PRO A 148 17.51 30.77 -19.89
C PRO A 148 17.86 29.93 -21.14
N PRO A 149 18.97 30.26 -21.82
CA PRO A 149 19.42 29.51 -23.00
C PRO A 149 19.86 28.08 -22.64
N PRO A 150 19.71 27.12 -23.57
CA PRO A 150 20.10 25.74 -23.35
C PRO A 150 21.63 25.58 -23.23
N PRO A 151 22.12 24.59 -22.44
CA PRO A 151 23.54 24.32 -22.29
C PRO A 151 24.17 23.77 -23.59
N PRO A 152 25.48 23.98 -23.79
CA PRO A 152 26.19 23.49 -24.97
C PRO A 152 26.28 21.95 -25.02
N PRO A 153 26.33 21.35 -26.22
CA PRO A 153 26.42 19.90 -26.39
C PRO A 153 27.76 19.35 -25.89
N LEU A 154 27.70 18.26 -25.11
CA LEU A 154 28.88 17.51 -24.64
C LEU A 154 29.61 16.82 -25.81
N PRO A 155 30.96 16.78 -25.82
CA PRO A 155 31.73 16.09 -26.85
C PRO A 155 31.50 14.57 -26.82
N GLY A 156 31.43 13.97 -28.00
CA GLY A 156 30.96 12.61 -28.22
C GLY A 156 31.81 11.52 -27.57
N HIS A 157 31.13 10.64 -26.84
CA HIS A 157 31.58 9.28 -26.58
C HIS A 157 30.74 8.33 -27.44
N GLY A 158 31.36 7.81 -28.51
CA GLY A 158 30.78 6.75 -29.32
C GLY A 158 30.63 5.46 -28.52
N PRO A 159 29.67 4.59 -28.88
CA PRO A 159 29.43 3.34 -28.15
C PRO A 159 30.55 2.33 -28.43
N THR A 160 31.44 2.13 -27.45
CA THR A 160 32.32 0.96 -27.39
C THR A 160 31.47 -0.25 -27.04
N MET A 161 31.22 -1.13 -28.01
CA MET A 161 30.61 -2.43 -27.75
C MET A 161 31.58 -3.29 -26.92
N SER A 162 31.15 -3.71 -25.74
CA SER A 162 31.87 -4.71 -24.96
C SER A 162 31.83 -6.08 -25.67
N PRO A 163 32.94 -6.83 -25.71
CA PRO A 163 32.95 -8.17 -26.29
C PRO A 163 32.10 -9.16 -25.46
N PRO A 164 31.51 -10.19 -26.09
CA PRO A 164 30.70 -11.18 -25.40
C PRO A 164 31.55 -12.05 -24.46
N PRO A 165 30.98 -12.52 -23.33
CA PRO A 165 31.67 -13.41 -22.40
C PRO A 165 31.92 -14.80 -23.01
N PRO A 166 33.00 -15.49 -22.61
CA PRO A 166 33.31 -16.83 -23.09
C PRO A 166 32.30 -17.88 -22.59
N PRO A 167 32.08 -18.97 -23.35
CA PRO A 167 31.16 -20.03 -22.97
C PRO A 167 31.66 -20.82 -21.74
N LEU A 168 30.76 -21.04 -20.78
CA LEU A 168 31.02 -21.86 -19.60
C LEU A 168 31.16 -23.35 -20.01
N PRO A 169 32.23 -24.05 -19.58
CA PRO A 169 32.38 -25.47 -19.83
C PRO A 169 31.42 -26.28 -18.95
N GLY A 170 30.71 -27.21 -19.57
CA GLY A 170 29.70 -28.04 -18.94
C GLY A 170 30.22 -28.89 -17.78
N ARG A 171 29.36 -29.03 -16.76
CA ARG A 171 29.38 -30.12 -15.79
C ARG A 171 28.05 -30.13 -15.03
N GLY A 172 27.18 -31.06 -15.40
CA GLY A 172 26.11 -31.50 -14.50
C GLY A 172 26.60 -32.69 -13.68
N PRO A 173 26.34 -32.73 -12.37
CA PRO A 173 26.23 -33.98 -11.64
C PRO A 173 24.76 -34.34 -11.44
N ALA A 174 24.46 -35.62 -11.64
CA ALA A 174 23.17 -36.24 -11.40
C ALA A 174 22.72 -36.08 -9.93
N MET A 175 21.43 -35.80 -9.73
CA MET A 175 20.79 -35.81 -8.42
C MET A 175 20.75 -37.24 -7.85
N PRO A 176 21.06 -37.45 -6.56
CA PRO A 176 20.79 -38.71 -5.88
C PRO A 176 19.30 -38.86 -5.56
N PRO A 177 18.78 -40.10 -5.45
CA PRO A 177 17.38 -40.36 -5.14
C PRO A 177 17.04 -40.07 -3.66
N PRO A 178 15.77 -39.78 -3.34
CA PRO A 178 15.32 -39.51 -1.98
C PRO A 178 15.34 -40.78 -1.11
N PRO A 179 15.65 -40.68 0.21
CA PRO A 179 15.65 -41.82 1.10
C PRO A 179 14.23 -42.30 1.45
N SER A 180 14.03 -43.62 1.39
CA SER A 180 12.85 -44.34 1.85
C SER A 180 12.57 -44.14 3.33
N ALA A 181 11.32 -43.84 3.64
CA ALA A 181 10.78 -43.79 5.00
C ALA A 181 10.68 -45.19 5.62
N ALA A 182 11.29 -45.38 6.78
CA ALA A 182 11.06 -46.51 7.69
C ALA A 182 10.25 -46.01 8.91
N PRO A 183 9.33 -46.82 9.46
CA PRO A 183 8.46 -46.42 10.55
C PRO A 183 9.19 -46.43 11.90
N ALA A 184 9.19 -45.29 12.60
CA ALA A 184 9.67 -45.18 13.98
C ALA A 184 8.60 -45.71 14.95
N SER A 185 8.91 -46.81 15.63
CA SER A 185 8.19 -47.28 16.82
C SER A 185 8.64 -46.48 18.05
N TRP A 186 7.68 -45.96 18.80
CA TRP A 186 7.89 -45.30 20.08
C TRP A 186 7.98 -46.34 21.20
N PRO A 187 8.99 -46.32 22.09
CA PRO A 187 8.94 -47.06 23.33
C PRO A 187 8.18 -46.26 24.40
N ALA A 188 7.41 -46.98 25.22
CA ALA A 188 6.66 -46.47 26.36
C ALA A 188 7.58 -45.91 27.47
N PRO A 189 7.15 -44.88 28.23
CA PRO A 189 7.95 -44.33 29.31
C PRO A 189 7.81 -45.17 30.60
N THR A 190 8.95 -45.60 31.11
CA THR A 190 9.13 -46.23 32.41
C THR A 190 8.96 -45.19 33.53
N ALA A 191 8.10 -45.47 34.49
CA ALA A 191 7.93 -44.69 35.71
C ALA A 191 9.20 -44.76 36.58
N GLY A 192 9.85 -43.62 36.80
CA GLY A 192 10.98 -43.44 37.70
C GLY A 192 10.69 -42.32 38.69
N GLN A 193 10.57 -42.67 39.96
CA GLN A 193 10.29 -41.77 41.08
C GLN A 193 11.50 -40.86 41.38
N GLY A 194 11.25 -39.55 41.44
CA GLY A 194 12.19 -38.52 41.90
C GLY A 194 11.43 -37.23 42.14
N GLY A 195 10.80 -37.09 43.30
CA GLY A 195 10.02 -35.91 43.65
C GLY A 195 10.92 -34.66 43.76
N PRO A 196 10.52 -33.50 43.21
CA PRO A 196 11.27 -32.26 43.35
C PRO A 196 11.25 -31.79 44.81
N SER A 197 12.43 -31.39 45.33
CA SER A 197 12.55 -30.72 46.63
C SER A 197 11.65 -29.47 46.69
N PRO A 198 11.04 -29.15 47.84
CA PRO A 198 10.15 -28.00 47.97
C PRO A 198 10.92 -26.70 47.73
N ALA A 199 10.45 -25.89 46.78
CA ALA A 199 10.96 -24.55 46.53
C ALA A 199 10.38 -23.58 47.58
N PHE A 200 11.16 -22.56 47.99
CA PHE A 200 10.72 -21.52 48.93
C PHE A 200 10.70 -20.15 48.23
N CYS A 201 9.76 -19.28 48.62
CA CYS A 201 9.60 -17.95 48.05
C CYS A 201 10.77 -17.04 48.44
N PRO A 202 11.46 -16.37 47.48
CA PRO A 202 12.57 -15.47 47.81
C PRO A 202 12.12 -14.19 48.53
N GLY A 203 10.82 -13.85 48.47
CA GLY A 203 10.28 -12.65 49.13
C GLY A 203 9.94 -12.83 50.61
N CYS A 204 9.42 -14.00 51.02
CA CYS A 204 8.98 -14.22 52.42
C CYS A 204 9.43 -15.55 53.04
N GLY A 205 10.09 -16.42 52.28
CA GLY A 205 10.50 -17.76 52.75
C GLY A 205 9.38 -18.80 52.81
N GLY A 206 8.15 -18.49 52.42
CA GLY A 206 7.03 -19.44 52.41
C GLY A 206 7.24 -20.58 51.39
N ALA A 207 6.84 -21.80 51.74
CA ALA A 207 6.92 -22.96 50.85
C ALA A 207 6.01 -22.78 49.62
N LEU A 208 6.54 -23.09 48.45
CA LEU A 208 5.84 -22.96 47.16
C LEU A 208 5.36 -24.34 46.69
N GLN A 209 4.11 -24.39 46.23
CA GLN A 209 3.62 -25.59 45.56
C GLN A 209 4.14 -25.64 44.11
N PRO A 210 4.42 -26.84 43.56
CA PRO A 210 4.86 -27.00 42.18
C PRO A 210 3.87 -26.33 41.21
N GLY A 211 4.39 -25.47 40.33
CA GLY A 211 3.60 -24.78 39.30
C GLY A 211 2.93 -23.47 39.73
N GLN A 212 3.11 -22.99 40.98
CA GLN A 212 2.60 -21.67 41.38
C GLN A 212 3.40 -20.53 40.74
N ARG A 213 2.68 -19.58 40.13
CA ARG A 213 3.25 -18.35 39.54
C ARG A 213 3.38 -17.20 40.54
N PHE A 214 2.72 -17.30 41.70
CA PHE A 214 2.74 -16.31 42.78
C PHE A 214 2.80 -17.03 44.13
N CYS A 215 3.49 -16.44 45.11
CA CYS A 215 3.51 -16.98 46.46
C CYS A 215 2.17 -16.79 47.15
N ALA A 216 1.53 -17.86 47.60
CA ALA A 216 0.26 -17.79 48.33
C ALA A 216 0.37 -17.04 49.67
N THR A 217 1.57 -16.91 50.25
CA THR A 217 1.79 -16.23 51.53
C THR A 217 1.95 -14.72 51.39
N CYS A 218 2.69 -14.23 50.38
CA CYS A 218 3.01 -12.80 50.25
C CYS A 218 2.60 -12.15 48.91
N GLY A 219 2.12 -12.93 47.94
CA GLY A 219 1.67 -12.42 46.63
C GLY A 219 2.78 -12.16 45.61
N ASN A 220 4.06 -12.25 45.97
CA ASN A 220 5.15 -11.97 45.02
C ASN A 220 5.19 -13.01 43.87
N PRO A 221 5.43 -12.56 42.62
CA PRO A 221 5.60 -13.46 41.49
C PRO A 221 6.85 -14.32 41.66
N VAL A 222 6.74 -15.59 41.32
CA VAL A 222 7.83 -16.56 41.39
C VAL A 222 8.27 -16.85 39.95
N GLY A 223 9.49 -16.43 39.59
CA GLY A 223 10.12 -16.76 38.28
C GLY A 223 10.07 -15.68 37.20
N GLY A 224 9.70 -14.43 37.51
CA GLY A 224 9.88 -13.28 36.60
C GLY A 224 11.20 -12.53 36.84
N PRO A 225 11.78 -11.86 35.83
CA PRO A 225 12.94 -10.99 36.01
C PRO A 225 12.61 -9.89 37.04
N VAL A 226 13.42 -9.80 38.09
CA VAL A 226 13.25 -8.82 39.16
C VAL A 226 13.40 -7.41 38.59
N ALA A 227 12.34 -6.61 38.66
CA ALA A 227 12.40 -5.19 38.32
C ALA A 227 13.33 -4.48 39.33
N PRO A 228 14.23 -3.58 38.88
CA PRO A 228 15.13 -2.87 39.77
C PRO A 228 14.33 -1.99 40.76
N PRO A 229 14.83 -1.82 41.99
CA PRO A 229 14.12 -1.10 43.03
C PRO A 229 13.93 0.39 42.66
N PRO A 230 12.81 1.01 43.07
CA PRO A 230 12.58 2.42 42.84
C PRO A 230 13.61 3.27 43.62
N PRO A 231 14.14 4.35 43.02
CA PRO A 231 15.07 5.24 43.71
C PRO A 231 14.39 5.96 44.89
N PRO A 232 15.13 6.26 45.97
CA PRO A 232 14.59 6.86 47.18
C PRO A 232 14.07 8.28 46.91
N ALA A 233 12.86 8.55 47.42
CA ALA A 233 12.22 9.86 47.38
C ALA A 233 13.00 10.84 48.28
N GLY A 234 13.63 11.86 47.69
CA GLY A 234 14.25 12.94 48.46
C GLY A 234 15.34 13.78 47.79
N ALA A 235 15.72 13.53 46.54
CA ALA A 235 16.72 14.38 45.85
C ALA A 235 16.04 15.55 45.10
N PRO A 236 16.51 16.79 45.28
CA PRO A 236 15.96 17.96 44.58
C PRO A 236 16.17 17.85 43.06
N SER A 237 15.13 18.25 42.32
CA SER A 237 15.04 18.08 40.88
C SER A 237 16.00 19.00 40.11
N VAL A 238 17.05 18.41 39.56
CA VAL A 238 17.79 18.97 38.42
C VAL A 238 17.12 18.45 37.14
N TYR A 239 15.92 18.94 36.85
CA TYR A 239 15.30 18.77 35.52
C TYR A 239 15.65 19.97 34.66
N ASP A 240 16.93 20.13 34.30
CA ASP A 240 17.26 20.94 33.11
C ASP A 240 18.62 20.63 32.47
N GLN A 241 19.06 19.37 32.53
CA GLN A 241 20.07 18.86 31.61
C GLN A 241 19.69 17.45 31.21
N ARG A 242 19.04 17.34 30.05
CA ARG A 242 18.85 16.07 29.34
C ARG A 242 20.26 15.50 29.08
N PRO A 243 20.68 14.38 29.71
CA PRO A 243 21.90 13.73 29.30
C PRO A 243 21.69 13.32 27.85
N GLY A 244 22.59 13.76 26.96
CA GLY A 244 22.60 13.31 25.58
C GLY A 244 22.45 11.79 25.57
N VAL A 245 21.49 11.30 24.78
CA VAL A 245 21.30 9.88 24.50
C VAL A 245 22.51 9.43 23.68
N ALA A 246 23.66 9.30 24.35
CA ALA A 246 24.86 8.64 23.88
C ALA A 246 24.60 7.15 24.03
N GLY A 247 23.84 6.63 23.07
CA GLY A 247 23.41 5.24 23.07
C GLY A 247 22.44 4.94 21.94
N SER A 248 22.60 5.56 20.77
CA SER A 248 22.24 4.83 19.55
C SER A 248 22.95 3.48 19.67
N PRO A 249 22.24 2.34 19.60
CA PRO A 249 22.88 1.04 19.65
C PRO A 249 24.03 1.07 18.65
N ALA A 250 25.23 0.68 19.09
CA ALA A 250 26.41 0.66 18.25
C ALA A 250 25.99 0.10 16.89
N PRO A 251 26.29 0.81 15.77
CA PRO A 251 25.80 0.42 14.47
C PRO A 251 26.14 -1.04 14.30
N VAL A 252 25.11 -1.88 14.23
CA VAL A 252 25.26 -3.31 13.93
C VAL A 252 26.29 -3.35 12.83
N GLY A 253 27.41 -4.03 13.08
CA GLY A 253 28.63 -4.04 12.25
C GLY A 253 28.36 -4.64 10.87
N GLY A 254 27.50 -3.96 10.13
CA GLY A 254 26.95 -4.34 8.86
C GLY A 254 27.94 -3.92 7.79
N ASP A 255 28.07 -4.82 6.83
CA ASP A 255 28.73 -4.60 5.56
C ASP A 255 28.42 -3.18 5.04
N PRO A 256 29.44 -2.36 4.72
CA PRO A 256 29.23 -1.02 4.18
C PRO A 256 28.32 -1.01 2.94
N GLN A 257 28.34 -2.08 2.13
CA GLN A 257 27.47 -2.22 0.97
C GLN A 257 25.98 -2.33 1.36
N VAL A 258 25.69 -3.05 2.44
CA VAL A 258 24.31 -3.17 2.95
C VAL A 258 23.83 -1.81 3.48
N ARG A 259 24.69 -1.06 4.17
CA ARG A 259 24.34 0.28 4.66
C ARG A 259 24.02 1.24 3.50
N GLU A 260 24.83 1.23 2.45
CA GLU A 260 24.60 2.03 1.24
C GLU A 260 23.32 1.61 0.52
N ALA A 261 23.03 0.31 0.43
CA ALA A 261 21.80 -0.20 -0.16
C ALA A 261 20.55 0.22 0.63
N LEU A 262 20.59 0.18 1.97
CA LEU A 262 19.49 0.65 2.82
C LEU A 262 19.24 2.15 2.66
N GLU A 263 20.30 2.95 2.59
CA GLU A 263 20.18 4.38 2.35
C GLU A 263 19.60 4.67 0.95
N THR A 264 20.02 3.91 -0.06
CA THR A 264 19.47 3.99 -1.40
C THR A 264 17.98 3.65 -1.42
N LEU A 265 17.55 2.61 -0.69
CA LEU A 265 16.13 2.24 -0.58
C LEU A 265 15.28 3.38 0.00
N ARG A 266 15.76 4.04 1.07
CA ARG A 266 15.07 5.18 1.68
C ARG A 266 14.97 6.37 0.71
N GLN A 267 16.06 6.67 0.00
CA GLN A 267 16.06 7.75 -1.00
C GLN A 267 15.09 7.48 -2.14
N VAL A 268 15.03 6.23 -2.60
CA VAL A 268 14.18 5.79 -3.70
C VAL A 268 12.70 5.78 -3.32
N GLU A 269 12.39 5.40 -2.08
CA GLU A 269 11.03 5.51 -1.54
C GLU A 269 10.55 6.98 -1.52
N ALA A 270 11.41 7.90 -1.12
CA ALA A 270 11.08 9.33 -1.11
C ALA A 270 11.00 9.93 -2.52
N ASN A 271 11.77 9.40 -3.48
CA ASN A 271 11.84 9.91 -4.85
C ASN A 271 11.98 8.77 -5.86
N PRO A 272 10.85 8.26 -6.40
CA PRO A 272 10.85 7.16 -7.37
C PRO A 272 11.69 7.49 -8.60
N LEU A 273 12.57 6.56 -8.99
CA LEU A 273 13.52 6.77 -10.06
C LEU A 273 12.97 6.28 -11.41
N PRO A 274 13.43 6.86 -12.53
CA PRO A 274 13.22 6.27 -13.84
C PRO A 274 13.94 4.91 -13.93
N LEU A 275 13.35 3.96 -14.67
CA LEU A 275 13.80 2.55 -14.73
C LEU A 275 15.30 2.37 -15.01
N GLY A 276 15.87 3.19 -15.90
CA GLY A 276 17.30 3.12 -16.24
C GLY A 276 18.20 3.48 -15.05
N GLU A 277 17.84 4.52 -14.31
CA GLU A 277 18.57 4.96 -13.12
C GLU A 277 18.35 4.00 -11.94
N PHE A 278 17.12 3.48 -11.79
CA PHE A 278 16.80 2.45 -10.80
C PHE A 278 17.71 1.21 -10.95
N ARG A 279 17.87 0.70 -12.17
CA ARG A 279 18.76 -0.44 -12.46
C ARG A 279 20.24 -0.12 -12.22
N ALA A 280 20.65 1.12 -12.49
CA ALA A 280 22.03 1.55 -12.28
C ALA A 280 22.38 1.68 -10.78
N ARG A 281 21.45 2.20 -9.97
CA ARG A 281 21.65 2.38 -8.53
C ARG A 281 21.47 1.10 -7.72
N MET A 282 20.62 0.19 -8.18
CA MET A 282 20.30 -1.05 -7.46
C MET A 282 20.51 -2.29 -8.35
N PRO A 283 21.73 -2.53 -8.84
CA PRO A 283 22.01 -3.67 -9.73
C PRO A 283 21.75 -5.02 -9.05
N TRP A 284 21.83 -5.05 -7.72
CA TRP A 284 21.56 -6.24 -6.90
C TRP A 284 20.08 -6.65 -6.90
N MET A 285 19.14 -5.75 -7.18
CA MET A 285 17.72 -6.12 -7.30
C MET A 285 17.42 -6.95 -8.54
N ALA A 286 18.23 -6.81 -9.59
CA ALA A 286 18.05 -7.56 -10.84
C ALA A 286 18.19 -9.09 -10.62
N GLN A 287 18.86 -9.51 -9.55
CA GLN A 287 19.01 -10.92 -9.16
C GLN A 287 17.72 -11.53 -8.57
N GLY A 288 16.69 -10.71 -8.35
CA GLY A 288 15.40 -11.15 -7.80
C GLY A 288 15.43 -11.40 -6.29
N GLU A 289 14.31 -11.87 -5.76
CA GLU A 289 14.10 -12.14 -4.34
C GLU A 289 15.04 -13.20 -3.74
N THR A 290 15.63 -14.06 -4.57
CA THR A 290 16.52 -15.14 -4.15
C THR A 290 18.00 -14.73 -4.15
N GLY A 291 18.31 -13.50 -4.57
CA GLY A 291 19.69 -12.98 -4.56
C GLY A 291 20.29 -13.00 -3.14
N PRO A 292 21.53 -13.49 -2.97
CA PRO A 292 22.16 -13.59 -1.65
C PRO A 292 22.29 -12.22 -0.96
N PHE A 293 22.58 -11.17 -1.74
CA PHE A 293 22.67 -9.80 -1.22
C PHE A 293 21.32 -9.23 -0.77
N TRP A 294 20.24 -9.51 -1.48
CA TRP A 294 18.89 -9.11 -1.07
C TRP A 294 18.46 -9.79 0.23
N ASN A 295 18.78 -11.08 0.39
CA ASN A 295 18.54 -11.78 1.65
C ASN A 295 19.32 -11.15 2.81
N GLN A 296 20.57 -10.73 2.59
CA GLN A 296 21.37 -10.03 3.59
C GLN A 296 20.75 -8.67 3.98
N ILE A 297 20.26 -7.90 3.02
CA ILE A 297 19.51 -6.65 3.27
C ILE A 297 18.25 -6.95 4.10
N ARG A 298 17.45 -7.93 3.69
CA ARG A 298 16.20 -8.31 4.36
C ARG A 298 16.43 -8.72 5.81
N GLU A 299 17.43 -9.55 6.08
CA GLU A 299 17.77 -9.96 7.45
C GLU A 299 18.31 -8.79 8.28
N THR A 300 19.04 -7.85 7.66
CA THR A 300 19.51 -6.64 8.32
C THR A 300 18.36 -5.70 8.69
N ILE A 301 17.36 -5.53 7.82
CA ILE A 301 16.14 -4.75 8.09
C ILE A 301 15.36 -5.37 9.26
N LYS A 302 15.15 -6.70 9.22
CA LYS A 302 14.47 -7.43 10.30
C LYS A 302 15.21 -7.31 11.63
N ALA A 303 16.54 -7.42 11.62
CA ALA A 303 17.36 -7.30 12.81
C ALA A 303 17.36 -5.87 13.38
N GLY A 304 17.36 -4.86 12.50
CA GLY A 304 17.35 -3.45 12.88
C GLY A 304 16.00 -2.96 13.45
N LYS A 305 14.91 -3.70 13.20
CA LYS A 305 13.53 -3.33 13.58
C LYS A 305 13.12 -1.93 13.07
N ASP A 306 13.69 -1.52 11.94
CA ASP A 306 13.31 -0.27 11.29
C ASP A 306 11.91 -0.45 10.68
N ALA A 307 10.90 0.18 11.30
CA ALA A 307 9.51 0.00 10.94
C ALA A 307 9.21 0.42 9.49
N ASP A 308 9.85 1.50 9.03
CA ASP A 308 9.65 2.05 7.68
C ASP A 308 10.16 1.05 6.65
N LEU A 309 11.39 0.55 6.84
CA LEU A 309 11.98 -0.45 5.95
C LEU A 309 11.30 -1.82 6.04
N LEU A 310 10.76 -2.19 7.21
CA LEU A 310 9.98 -3.43 7.37
C LEU A 310 8.70 -3.40 6.53
N ASN A 311 8.06 -2.23 6.41
CA ASN A 311 6.87 -2.03 5.57
C ASN A 311 7.19 -2.10 4.07
N LEU A 312 8.45 -1.87 3.68
CA LEU A 312 8.90 -2.02 2.29
C LEU A 312 9.12 -3.48 1.88
N LEU A 313 9.54 -4.36 2.79
CA LEU A 313 9.88 -5.76 2.48
C LEU A 313 8.78 -6.58 1.78
N PRO A 314 7.48 -6.45 2.11
CA PRO A 314 6.43 -7.19 1.39
C PRO A 314 6.11 -6.60 0.03
N ARG A 315 6.53 -5.37 -0.27
CA ARG A 315 6.25 -4.71 -1.56
C ARG A 315 7.27 -5.17 -2.60
N PRO A 316 6.84 -5.51 -3.82
CA PRO A 316 7.80 -5.81 -4.88
C PRO A 316 8.63 -4.55 -5.17
N PRO A 317 9.95 -4.66 -5.42
CA PRO A 317 10.82 -3.49 -5.55
C PRO A 317 10.39 -2.47 -6.61
N ARG A 318 9.72 -2.94 -7.67
CA ARG A 318 9.08 -2.11 -8.69
C ARG A 318 8.13 -1.06 -8.08
N ASP A 319 7.37 -1.42 -7.06
CA ASP A 319 6.34 -0.54 -6.49
C ASP A 319 6.92 0.56 -5.61
N VAL A 320 8.10 0.32 -5.05
CA VAL A 320 8.76 1.25 -4.14
C VAL A 320 9.59 2.27 -4.92
N GLY A 321 10.24 1.84 -6.01
CA GLY A 321 11.29 2.66 -6.60
C GLY A 321 11.20 2.99 -8.07
N ILE A 322 10.27 2.41 -8.81
CA ILE A 322 10.10 2.72 -10.23
C ILE A 322 8.94 3.70 -10.38
N GLN A 323 9.23 4.85 -10.99
CA GLN A 323 8.19 5.83 -11.30
C GLN A 323 7.11 5.20 -12.20
N LYS A 324 5.89 5.05 -11.65
CA LYS A 324 4.77 4.46 -12.38
C LYS A 324 4.30 5.44 -13.47
N PRO A 325 4.08 5.00 -14.72
CA PRO A 325 3.50 5.87 -15.73
C PRO A 325 2.07 6.23 -15.31
N GLY A 326 1.76 7.53 -15.30
CA GLY A 326 0.44 8.04 -14.97
C GLY A 326 -0.64 7.54 -15.94
N LEU A 327 -1.90 7.63 -15.51
CA LEU A 327 -3.07 7.15 -16.26
C LEU A 327 -3.09 7.68 -17.70
N PHE A 328 -2.83 8.97 -17.89
CA PHE A 328 -2.85 9.61 -19.21
C PHE A 328 -1.81 9.02 -20.17
N ARG A 329 -0.59 8.72 -19.70
CA ARG A 329 0.44 8.09 -20.54
C ARG A 329 0.01 6.69 -20.97
N ARG A 330 -0.59 5.91 -20.07
CA ARG A 330 -1.12 4.57 -20.39
C ARG A 330 -2.27 4.65 -21.39
N LEU A 331 -3.18 5.61 -21.23
CA LEU A 331 -4.26 5.82 -22.19
C LEU A 331 -3.71 6.20 -23.57
N LEU A 332 -2.73 7.09 -23.62
CA LEU A 332 -2.11 7.51 -24.88
C LEU A 332 -1.35 6.36 -25.56
N THR A 333 -0.70 5.46 -24.80
CA THR A 333 -0.12 4.23 -25.39
C THR A 333 -1.20 3.40 -26.10
N LEU A 334 -2.36 3.22 -25.47
CA LEU A 334 -3.47 2.47 -26.06
C LEU A 334 -4.03 3.15 -27.31
N VAL A 335 -4.17 4.48 -27.31
CA VAL A 335 -4.65 5.25 -28.47
C VAL A 335 -3.72 5.11 -29.67
N ILE A 336 -2.42 4.93 -29.45
CA ILE A 336 -1.43 4.76 -30.53
C ILE A 336 -1.37 3.30 -30.97
N ASP A 337 -1.36 2.37 -30.02
CA ASP A 337 -1.22 0.93 -30.28
C ASP A 337 -2.45 0.33 -30.96
N LEU A 338 -3.66 0.77 -30.60
CA LEU A 338 -4.91 0.18 -31.10
C LEU A 338 -5.07 0.36 -32.61
N PRO A 339 -4.93 1.57 -33.22
CA PRO A 339 -4.98 1.73 -34.67
C PRO A 339 -3.89 0.94 -35.39
N ALA A 340 -2.67 0.90 -34.86
CA ALA A 340 -1.58 0.15 -35.45
C ALA A 340 -1.88 -1.37 -35.46
N CYS A 341 -2.43 -1.89 -34.36
CA CYS A 341 -2.88 -3.27 -34.27
C CYS A 341 -4.02 -3.56 -35.26
N VAL A 342 -5.01 -2.67 -35.38
CA VAL A 342 -6.13 -2.80 -36.33
C VAL A 342 -5.63 -2.82 -37.78
N VAL A 343 -4.68 -1.95 -38.15
CA VAL A 343 -4.08 -1.95 -39.50
C VAL A 343 -3.40 -3.29 -39.80
N LEU A 344 -2.64 -3.86 -38.85
CA LEU A 344 -2.02 -5.18 -39.01
C LEU A 344 -3.07 -6.29 -39.16
N MET A 345 -4.16 -6.25 -38.39
CA MET A 345 -5.26 -7.20 -38.52
C MET A 345 -5.91 -7.12 -39.90
N LEU A 346 -6.16 -5.91 -40.41
CA LEU A 346 -6.76 -5.69 -41.73
C LEU A 346 -5.84 -6.19 -42.85
N ILE A 347 -4.54 -5.91 -42.78
CA ILE A 347 -3.56 -6.37 -43.78
C ILE A 347 -3.59 -7.89 -43.92
N GLY A 348 -3.52 -8.62 -42.81
CA GLY A 348 -3.57 -10.09 -42.92
C GLY A 348 -4.96 -10.65 -43.14
N SER A 349 -6.03 -9.92 -42.79
CA SER A 349 -7.39 -10.29 -43.21
C SER A 349 -7.53 -10.27 -44.73
N VAL A 350 -6.98 -9.24 -45.40
CA VAL A 350 -6.92 -9.17 -46.87
C VAL A 350 -6.10 -10.33 -47.43
N GLY A 351 -4.98 -10.69 -46.80
CA GLY A 351 -4.18 -11.86 -47.19
C GLY A 351 -4.90 -13.20 -47.00
N LEU A 352 -5.84 -13.30 -46.06
CA LEU A 352 -6.64 -14.50 -45.80
C LEU A 352 -7.88 -14.62 -46.68
N LEU A 353 -8.32 -13.54 -47.35
CA LEU A 353 -9.52 -13.55 -48.19
C LEU A 353 -9.55 -14.71 -49.21
N PRO A 354 -8.48 -15.00 -49.98
CA PRO A 354 -8.51 -16.11 -50.94
C PRO A 354 -8.71 -17.48 -50.29
N LEU A 355 -8.15 -17.69 -49.09
CA LEU A 355 -8.29 -18.93 -48.33
C LEU A 355 -9.73 -19.10 -47.83
N VAL A 356 -10.34 -18.00 -47.39
CA VAL A 356 -11.72 -17.95 -46.90
C VAL A 356 -12.70 -18.16 -48.04
N GLU A 357 -12.52 -17.50 -49.19
CA GLU A 357 -13.37 -17.67 -50.37
C GLU A 357 -13.31 -19.11 -50.92
N ALA A 358 -12.14 -19.76 -50.83
CA ALA A 358 -11.99 -21.16 -51.21
C ALA A 358 -12.76 -22.11 -50.26
N SER A 359 -12.97 -21.72 -49.00
CA SER A 359 -13.67 -22.50 -48.00
C SER A 359 -15.16 -22.12 -47.93
N LYS A 360 -16.06 -22.99 -48.39
CA LYS A 360 -17.52 -22.80 -48.24
C LYS A 360 -18.04 -23.11 -46.82
N ASP A 361 -17.13 -23.36 -45.89
CA ASP A 361 -17.43 -23.97 -44.60
C ASP A 361 -17.42 -22.94 -43.46
N PRO A 362 -18.17 -23.18 -42.36
CA PRO A 362 -18.11 -22.38 -41.13
C PRO A 362 -16.70 -22.30 -40.53
N LEU A 363 -15.78 -23.16 -40.98
CA LEU A 363 -14.36 -23.13 -40.65
C LEU A 363 -13.69 -21.79 -41.04
N ALA A 364 -14.17 -21.11 -42.07
CA ALA A 364 -13.67 -19.81 -42.51
C ALA A 364 -13.78 -18.75 -41.40
N GLY A 365 -14.90 -18.73 -40.67
CA GLY A 365 -15.10 -17.84 -39.53
C GLY A 365 -14.16 -18.16 -38.37
N ALA A 366 -13.92 -19.45 -38.10
CA ALA A 366 -12.98 -19.87 -37.06
C ALA A 366 -11.53 -19.47 -37.41
N VAL A 367 -11.13 -19.58 -38.68
CA VAL A 367 -9.81 -19.13 -39.16
C VAL A 367 -9.63 -17.63 -38.92
N PHE A 368 -10.64 -16.81 -39.20
CA PHE A 368 -10.59 -15.37 -38.88
C PHE A 368 -10.45 -15.11 -37.38
N ILE A 369 -11.23 -15.78 -36.53
CA ILE A 369 -11.13 -15.58 -35.07
C ILE A 369 -9.72 -15.92 -34.58
N VAL A 370 -9.18 -17.07 -35.01
CA VAL A 370 -7.82 -17.49 -34.67
C VAL A 370 -6.79 -16.48 -35.17
N TRP A 371 -6.93 -15.98 -36.40
CA TRP A 371 -6.08 -14.93 -36.94
C TRP A 371 -6.08 -13.66 -36.08
N PHE A 372 -7.25 -13.16 -35.69
CA PHE A 372 -7.37 -11.96 -34.85
C PHE A 372 -6.70 -12.16 -33.49
N VAL A 373 -6.92 -13.31 -32.84
CA VAL A 373 -6.30 -13.62 -31.55
C VAL A 373 -4.77 -13.71 -31.70
N LEU A 374 -4.28 -14.34 -32.76
CA LEU A 374 -2.85 -14.46 -33.04
C LEU A 374 -2.19 -13.11 -33.31
N VAL A 375 -2.77 -12.27 -34.18
CA VAL A 375 -2.22 -10.93 -34.47
C VAL A 375 -2.25 -10.06 -33.23
N TYR A 376 -3.36 -10.04 -32.49
CA TYR A 376 -3.47 -9.26 -31.26
C TYR A 376 -2.44 -9.72 -30.22
N GLY A 377 -2.32 -11.03 -30.02
CA GLY A 377 -1.37 -11.61 -29.08
C GLY A 377 0.08 -11.37 -29.49
N LEU A 378 0.41 -11.58 -30.77
CA LEU A 378 1.75 -11.32 -31.29
C LEU A 378 2.10 -9.83 -31.22
N TYR A 379 1.13 -8.95 -31.50
CA TYR A 379 1.33 -7.51 -31.39
C TYR A 379 1.61 -7.10 -29.95
N PHE A 380 0.71 -7.38 -29.00
CA PHE A 380 0.86 -6.91 -27.62
C PHE A 380 1.87 -7.74 -26.83
N ALA A 381 1.64 -9.06 -26.68
CA ALA A 381 2.53 -9.89 -25.87
C ALA A 381 3.88 -10.10 -26.55
N GLY A 382 3.91 -10.23 -27.89
CA GLY A 382 5.16 -10.40 -28.64
C GLY A 382 6.04 -9.16 -28.60
N SER A 383 5.49 -7.95 -28.81
CA SER A 383 6.28 -6.71 -28.69
C SER A 383 6.74 -6.45 -27.25
N GLU A 384 5.89 -6.67 -26.25
CA GLU A 384 6.28 -6.54 -24.84
C GLU A 384 7.40 -7.49 -24.44
N TRP A 385 7.35 -8.74 -24.93
CA TRP A 385 8.40 -9.73 -24.66
C TRP A 385 9.71 -9.41 -25.40
N LEU A 386 9.65 -9.05 -26.69
CA LEU A 386 10.85 -8.84 -27.51
C LEU A 386 11.50 -7.46 -27.27
N LEU A 387 10.69 -6.42 -27.14
CA LEU A 387 11.14 -5.02 -27.08
C LEU A 387 11.06 -4.44 -25.66
N GLY A 388 10.42 -5.16 -24.74
CA GLY A 388 10.13 -4.67 -23.39
C GLY A 388 9.03 -3.60 -23.36
N ALA A 389 8.33 -3.35 -24.47
CA ALA A 389 7.27 -2.38 -24.62
C ALA A 389 6.51 -2.59 -25.94
N THR A 390 5.26 -2.15 -26.00
CA THR A 390 4.53 -2.01 -27.27
C THR A 390 5.09 -0.84 -28.09
N PRO A 391 4.86 -0.76 -29.41
CA PRO A 391 5.33 0.36 -30.23
C PRO A 391 4.92 1.75 -29.68
N GLY A 392 3.67 1.91 -29.26
CA GLY A 392 3.16 3.11 -28.59
C GLY A 392 3.80 3.31 -27.21
N GLY A 393 4.04 2.22 -26.47
CA GLY A 393 4.83 2.22 -25.25
C GLY A 393 6.23 2.78 -25.45
N MET A 394 6.95 2.29 -26.47
CA MET A 394 8.29 2.76 -26.83
C MET A 394 8.29 4.25 -27.17
N LEU A 395 7.31 4.71 -27.96
CA LEU A 395 7.19 6.10 -28.34
C LEU A 395 6.98 7.03 -27.14
N LEU A 396 6.27 6.55 -26.10
CA LEU A 396 5.99 7.30 -24.88
C LEU A 396 6.97 7.01 -23.72
N GLY A 397 8.02 6.24 -23.98
CA GLY A 397 9.02 5.88 -22.96
C GLY A 397 8.49 4.96 -21.85
N VAL A 398 7.37 4.25 -22.11
CA VAL A 398 6.79 3.28 -21.18
C VAL A 398 7.38 1.91 -21.48
N ARG A 399 7.86 1.23 -20.44
CA ARG A 399 8.35 -0.15 -20.53
C ARG A 399 7.59 -1.07 -19.59
N VAL A 400 7.43 -2.31 -20.04
CA VAL A 400 6.87 -3.40 -19.25
C VAL A 400 8.03 -4.15 -18.61
N VAL A 401 7.99 -4.20 -17.28
CA VAL A 401 8.98 -4.89 -16.46
C VAL A 401 8.27 -5.77 -15.44
N ASP A 402 8.97 -6.78 -14.94
CA ASP A 402 8.50 -7.60 -13.82
C ASP A 402 8.59 -6.85 -12.48
N GLY A 403 8.27 -7.54 -11.37
CA GLY A 403 8.33 -6.98 -10.02
C GLY A 403 9.71 -6.50 -9.57
N PHE A 404 10.79 -6.92 -10.26
CA PHE A 404 12.18 -6.57 -9.97
C PHE A 404 12.76 -5.55 -10.95
N GLY A 405 11.94 -5.08 -11.89
CA GLY A 405 12.42 -4.17 -12.92
C GLY A 405 13.18 -4.88 -14.04
N ASN A 406 13.18 -6.21 -14.13
CA ASN A 406 13.73 -6.96 -15.26
C ASN A 406 12.77 -6.98 -16.46
N PRO A 407 13.23 -7.30 -17.68
CA PRO A 407 12.32 -7.51 -18.82
C PRO A 407 11.25 -8.56 -18.49
N ALA A 408 10.01 -8.30 -18.89
CA ALA A 408 8.91 -9.22 -18.62
C ALA A 408 9.11 -10.56 -19.35
N SER A 409 8.83 -11.66 -18.64
CA SER A 409 8.82 -13.00 -19.24
C SER A 409 7.62 -13.15 -20.18
N LEU A 410 7.74 -14.05 -21.17
CA LEU A 410 6.64 -14.34 -22.11
C LEU A 410 5.35 -14.74 -21.38
N GLY A 411 5.46 -15.55 -20.32
CA GLY A 411 4.32 -15.94 -19.49
C GLY A 411 3.62 -14.74 -18.85
N LEU A 412 4.37 -13.78 -18.31
CA LEU A 412 3.81 -12.56 -17.74
C LEU A 412 3.13 -11.69 -18.82
N CYS A 413 3.74 -11.57 -20.01
CA CYS A 413 3.13 -10.87 -21.15
C CYS A 413 1.82 -11.52 -21.60
N LEU A 414 1.73 -12.86 -21.61
CA LEU A 414 0.50 -13.59 -21.94
C LEU A 414 -0.59 -13.44 -20.88
N VAL A 415 -0.23 -13.46 -19.60
CA VAL A 415 -1.18 -13.18 -18.51
C VAL A 415 -1.74 -11.76 -18.65
N ARG A 416 -0.88 -10.76 -18.90
CA ARG A 416 -1.31 -9.37 -19.18
C ARG A 416 -2.19 -9.26 -20.42
N LEU A 417 -1.90 -10.03 -21.47
CA LEU A 417 -2.74 -10.10 -22.65
C LEU A 417 -4.14 -10.58 -22.29
N PHE A 418 -4.25 -11.66 -21.51
CA PHE A 418 -5.52 -12.21 -21.08
C PHE A 418 -6.31 -11.25 -20.18
N THR A 419 -5.65 -10.58 -19.22
CA THR A 419 -6.33 -9.61 -18.35
C THR A 419 -6.85 -8.40 -19.14
N ARG A 420 -6.20 -7.98 -20.23
CA ARG A 420 -6.72 -6.94 -21.14
C ARG A 420 -7.99 -7.36 -21.88
N PHE A 421 -8.17 -8.66 -22.14
CA PHE A 421 -9.37 -9.15 -22.81
C PHE A 421 -10.61 -9.16 -21.91
N LEU A 422 -10.45 -9.32 -20.58
CA LEU A 422 -11.59 -9.45 -19.66
C LEU A 422 -12.51 -8.21 -19.67
N PRO A 423 -12.01 -6.96 -19.55
CA PRO A 423 -12.85 -5.77 -19.64
C PRO A 423 -13.52 -5.63 -21.01
N ILE A 424 -12.80 -5.91 -22.09
CA ILE A 424 -13.34 -5.83 -23.47
C ILE A 424 -14.49 -6.83 -23.63
N LEU A 425 -14.29 -8.07 -23.17
CA LEU A 425 -15.30 -9.12 -23.20
C LEU A 425 -16.52 -8.72 -22.36
N ALA A 426 -16.32 -8.18 -21.16
CA ALA A 426 -17.40 -7.71 -20.30
C ALA A 426 -18.24 -6.61 -20.98
N VAL A 427 -17.59 -5.64 -21.64
CA VAL A 427 -18.29 -4.58 -22.39
C VAL A 427 -19.07 -5.16 -23.57
N VAL A 428 -18.47 -6.07 -24.35
CA VAL A 428 -19.14 -6.74 -25.48
C VAL A 428 -20.36 -7.54 -25.01
N LEU A 429 -20.22 -8.34 -23.96
CA LEU A 429 -21.32 -9.08 -23.35
C LEU A 429 -22.41 -8.15 -22.81
N GLY A 430 -22.03 -7.03 -22.20
CA GLY A 430 -22.95 -5.99 -21.74
C GLY A 430 -23.77 -5.39 -22.88
N VAL A 431 -23.14 -5.06 -24.01
CA VAL A 431 -23.82 -4.53 -25.20
C VAL A 431 -24.75 -5.58 -25.83
N VAL A 432 -24.30 -6.83 -25.94
CA VAL A 432 -25.10 -7.94 -26.49
C VAL A 432 -26.33 -8.22 -25.63
N THR A 433 -26.16 -8.30 -24.30
CA THR A 433 -27.26 -8.51 -23.35
C THR A 433 -28.23 -7.33 -23.37
N ALA A 434 -27.74 -6.09 -23.38
CA ALA A 434 -28.59 -4.89 -23.51
C ALA A 434 -29.41 -4.92 -24.81
N LYS A 435 -28.80 -5.28 -25.94
CA LYS A 435 -29.49 -5.41 -27.23
C LYS A 435 -30.53 -6.54 -27.21
N ALA A 436 -30.21 -7.68 -26.61
CA ALA A 436 -31.14 -8.81 -26.48
C ALA A 436 -32.35 -8.46 -25.58
N VAL A 437 -32.13 -7.69 -24.53
CA VAL A 437 -33.18 -7.17 -23.64
C VAL A 437 -34.07 -6.17 -24.40
N MET A 438 -33.47 -5.21 -25.11
CA MET A 438 -34.21 -4.19 -25.88
C MET A 438 -34.98 -4.77 -27.08
N GLY A 439 -34.52 -5.90 -27.64
CA GLY A 439 -35.14 -6.56 -28.78
C GLY A 439 -36.41 -7.35 -28.48
N ARG A 440 -36.82 -7.53 -27.21
CA ARG A 440 -38.02 -8.29 -26.85
C ARG A 440 -39.30 -7.45 -27.10
N PRO A 441 -40.16 -7.83 -28.07
CA PRO A 441 -41.43 -7.16 -28.30
C PRO A 441 -42.35 -7.39 -27.09
N GLY A 442 -42.48 -6.36 -26.25
CA GLY A 442 -43.29 -6.41 -25.02
C GLY A 442 -42.79 -5.50 -23.90
N MET A 443 -41.51 -5.12 -23.89
CA MET A 443 -40.95 -4.27 -22.82
C MET A 443 -41.20 -2.76 -23.01
N ARG A 444 -41.75 -2.31 -24.14
CA ARG A 444 -42.02 -0.88 -24.38
C ARG A 444 -43.11 -0.27 -23.48
N HIS A 445 -43.98 -1.08 -22.86
CA HIS A 445 -45.06 -0.56 -22.00
C HIS A 445 -44.76 -0.53 -20.49
N GLN A 446 -43.61 -1.05 -20.02
CA GLN A 446 -43.22 -0.98 -18.59
C GLN A 446 -42.12 0.06 -18.28
N GLY A 447 -41.66 0.81 -19.29
CA GLY A 447 -40.44 1.64 -19.21
C GLY A 447 -40.47 2.89 -18.32
N VAL A 448 -41.61 3.30 -17.76
CA VAL A 448 -41.68 4.56 -16.99
C VAL A 448 -41.24 4.40 -15.53
N ASN A 449 -41.27 3.19 -14.95
CA ASN A 449 -40.95 3.00 -13.52
C ASN A 449 -39.58 2.37 -13.23
N VAL A 450 -38.79 1.97 -14.23
CA VAL A 450 -37.48 1.31 -14.00
C VAL A 450 -36.36 2.33 -13.71
N GLY A 451 -36.42 3.53 -14.30
CA GLY A 451 -35.44 4.59 -14.08
C GLY A 451 -35.33 5.04 -12.61
N ALA A 452 -36.45 5.08 -11.90
CA ALA A 452 -36.49 5.47 -10.48
C ALA A 452 -35.95 4.39 -9.52
N ARG A 453 -35.83 3.13 -9.97
CA ARG A 453 -35.30 2.02 -9.15
C ARG A 453 -33.81 1.80 -9.37
N MET A 454 -33.30 2.05 -10.58
CA MET A 454 -31.89 1.80 -10.91
C MET A 454 -30.93 2.88 -10.35
N GLY A 455 -31.40 4.13 -10.19
CA GLY A 455 -30.60 5.22 -9.60
C GLY A 455 -30.31 5.11 -8.10
N ARG A 456 -30.87 4.11 -7.40
CA ARG A 456 -30.56 3.81 -5.99
C ARG A 456 -29.53 2.68 -5.81
N GLY A 457 -29.31 1.83 -6.81
CA GLY A 457 -28.39 0.68 -6.71
C GLY A 457 -26.95 0.98 -7.15
N LEU A 458 -26.73 2.00 -7.98
CA LEU A 458 -25.42 2.29 -8.57
C LEU A 458 -24.57 3.28 -7.74
N ARG A 459 -25.05 3.76 -6.59
CA ARG A 459 -24.28 4.64 -5.69
C ARG A 459 -23.27 3.92 -4.79
N GLY A 460 -23.20 2.59 -4.85
CA GLY A 460 -22.27 1.79 -4.03
C GLY A 460 -21.24 0.98 -4.83
N PHE A 461 -21.14 1.17 -6.15
CA PHE A 461 -20.14 0.49 -6.98
C PHE A 461 -19.02 1.46 -7.31
N ASP A 462 -18.05 1.56 -6.41
CA ASP A 462 -16.81 2.28 -6.65
C ASP A 462 -15.89 1.40 -7.49
N ILE A 463 -15.67 1.79 -8.75
CA ILE A 463 -14.88 1.06 -9.75
C ILE A 463 -13.37 1.28 -9.52
N SER A 464 -13.00 2.11 -8.55
CA SER A 464 -11.63 2.58 -8.33
C SER A 464 -10.70 1.52 -7.72
N ASP A 465 -11.22 0.52 -7.00
CA ASP A 465 -10.39 -0.41 -6.22
C ASP A 465 -9.95 -1.69 -6.97
N GLU A 466 -10.63 -2.11 -8.04
CA GLU A 466 -10.33 -3.40 -8.71
C GLU A 466 -9.39 -3.30 -9.93
N VAL A 467 -8.99 -2.10 -10.36
CA VAL A 467 -8.10 -1.92 -11.53
C VAL A 467 -6.61 -1.91 -11.13
N VAL A 468 -6.29 -2.13 -9.85
CA VAL A 468 -4.91 -2.30 -9.37
C VAL A 468 -4.57 -3.80 -9.29
N MET A 469 -4.49 -4.49 -10.43
CA MET A 469 -3.81 -5.80 -10.51
C MET A 469 -3.13 -6.00 -11.87
N ALA A 470 -1.82 -6.34 -11.79
CA ALA A 470 -0.79 -6.68 -12.81
C ALA A 470 0.12 -5.55 -13.40
#